data_AF-A0A7W0F1H5-F1
#
_entry.id   AF-A0A7W0F1H5-F1
#
_cell.length_a   1.000
_cell.length_b   1.000
_cell.length_c   1.000
_cell.angle_alpha   90.00
_cell.angle_beta   90.00
_cell.angle_gamma   90.00
#
_symmetry.space_group_name_H-M   'P 1'
#
loop_
_entity.id
_entity.type
_entity.pdbx_description
1 polymer ?
#
loop_
_entity_poly.entity_id
_entity_poly.type
_entity_poly.pdbx_seq_one_letter_code
_entity_poly.pdbx_strand_id
1 'polypeptide(L)'
;MSNLPAIRNDSINQALSSIKELSPEAYGVLAAVVSQNVVVLGEDEAFTLRDKDGEIRAFRKKLTLSAKNGGLIKPTHDGPHVISAQGYEIWAESSGTCVIFPKEVLVGSAFLPNPYAERDPQNRRILAVHARAVAFRFSSVGIPQVSDWTTIFDTPSYRLIDLLAKAKKFPQAFQLLPQGMTPKEDGTWASYPFDESTSLFVNTQHEEALQWFAQILNREKKAMDFAQTFAKRNALKHLSGLQKVPGGGAEWTISVLCWRPTSGNIIKWDGTEYANLQKRIGNMIDGDGKEFDQIEYHHGKEAVSDEPGFEVHEAETDPEDQTPIDTKNEPPEAEPVLEKQNDLPVLSEEDTKLMMQFSQLEKDFPDETAQALKEMNIPGKPKPNQMKLVFKKVNQIVDQAGGE
;
A
#
# COMPACT_ATOMS: atom_id res chain seq x y z
N MET A 1 18.11 18.95 -26.20
CA MET A 1 16.92 18.11 -26.43
C MET A 1 16.45 18.39 -27.84
N SER A 2 16.47 17.39 -28.72
CA SER A 2 16.04 17.55 -30.11
C SER A 2 14.53 17.74 -30.15
N ASN A 3 14.08 18.81 -30.78
CA ASN A 3 12.68 18.99 -31.15
C ASN A 3 12.31 17.91 -32.17
N LEU A 4 11.64 16.85 -31.72
CA LEU A 4 10.94 15.96 -32.64
C LEU A 4 9.85 16.78 -33.34
N PRO A 5 9.80 16.81 -34.69
CA PRO A 5 8.78 17.54 -35.41
C PRO A 5 7.41 16.91 -35.13
N ALA A 6 6.41 17.76 -34.86
CA ALA A 6 5.02 17.32 -34.77
C ALA A 6 4.63 16.62 -36.08
N ILE A 7 4.28 15.33 -36.01
CA ILE A 7 3.78 14.56 -37.14
C ILE A 7 2.46 15.21 -37.57
N ARG A 8 2.41 15.77 -38.79
CA ARG A 8 1.19 16.38 -39.34
C ARG A 8 0.19 15.27 -39.67
N ASN A 9 -1.08 15.45 -39.28
CA ASN A 9 -2.15 14.47 -39.56
C ASN A 9 -2.25 14.09 -41.06
N ASP A 10 -1.86 14.98 -41.97
CA ASP A 10 -1.82 14.73 -43.41
C ASP A 10 -0.85 13.60 -43.81
N SER A 11 0.29 13.46 -43.12
CA SER A 11 1.25 12.40 -43.40
C SER A 11 0.76 11.03 -42.90
N ILE A 12 -0.04 11.01 -41.83
CA ILE A 12 -0.63 9.80 -41.28
C ILE A 12 -1.73 9.29 -42.21
N ASN A 13 -2.58 10.18 -42.73
CA ASN A 13 -3.63 9.82 -43.68
C ASN A 13 -3.06 9.32 -45.02
N GLN A 14 -1.98 9.92 -45.52
CA GLN A 14 -1.26 9.42 -46.70
C GLN A 14 -0.64 8.04 -46.44
N ALA A 15 0.02 7.85 -45.30
CA ALA A 15 0.59 6.54 -44.93
C ALA A 15 -0.48 5.44 -44.79
N LEU A 16 -1.62 5.76 -44.16
CA LEU A 16 -2.76 4.84 -44.06
C LEU A 16 -3.36 4.50 -45.43
N SER A 17 -3.38 5.46 -46.35
CA SER A 17 -3.86 5.23 -47.72
C SER A 17 -2.95 4.26 -48.48
N SER A 18 -1.62 4.44 -48.38
CA SER A 18 -0.65 3.51 -48.98
C SER A 18 -0.72 2.10 -48.37
N ILE A 19 -0.94 2.01 -47.05
CA ILE A 19 -1.07 0.71 -46.36
C ILE A 19 -2.38 0.01 -46.75
N LYS A 20 -3.47 0.76 -46.99
CA LYS A 20 -4.73 0.21 -47.51
C LYS A 20 -4.56 -0.48 -48.86
N GLU A 21 -3.70 0.06 -49.72
CA GLU A 21 -3.39 -0.50 -51.03
C GLU A 21 -2.47 -1.72 -50.94
N LEU A 22 -1.50 -1.71 -50.02
CA LEU A 22 -0.49 -2.76 -49.89
C LEU A 22 -0.94 -3.96 -49.03
N SER A 23 -1.72 -3.72 -47.97
CA SER A 23 -2.18 -4.76 -47.05
C SER A 23 -3.53 -4.36 -46.40
N PRO A 24 -4.65 -4.78 -46.99
CA PRO A 24 -5.99 -4.46 -46.49
C PRO A 24 -6.27 -4.98 -45.06
N GLU A 25 -5.68 -6.12 -44.68
CA GLU A 25 -5.79 -6.67 -43.32
C GLU A 25 -5.03 -5.82 -42.29
N ALA A 26 -3.80 -5.40 -42.60
CA ALA A 26 -3.02 -4.52 -41.72
C ALA A 26 -3.63 -3.11 -41.62
N TYR A 27 -4.27 -2.63 -42.68
CA TYR A 27 -5.00 -1.37 -42.68
C TYR A 27 -6.14 -1.36 -41.67
N GLY A 28 -6.91 -2.46 -41.54
CA GLY A 28 -7.99 -2.54 -40.56
C GLY A 28 -7.49 -2.34 -39.13
N VAL A 29 -6.36 -2.96 -38.78
CA VAL A 29 -5.74 -2.84 -37.46
C VAL A 29 -5.10 -1.46 -37.27
N LEU A 30 -4.33 -0.96 -38.24
CA LEU A 30 -3.65 0.33 -38.12
C LEU A 30 -4.60 1.53 -38.19
N ALA A 31 -5.63 1.48 -39.03
CA ALA A 31 -6.68 2.50 -39.04
C ALA A 31 -7.49 2.46 -37.75
N ALA A 32 -7.72 1.28 -37.15
CA ALA A 32 -8.31 1.17 -35.82
C ALA A 32 -7.38 1.75 -34.74
N VAL A 33 -6.07 1.53 -34.79
CA VAL A 33 -5.09 2.09 -33.84
C VAL A 33 -4.88 3.59 -34.01
N VAL A 34 -5.06 4.14 -35.22
CA VAL A 34 -4.99 5.59 -35.48
C VAL A 34 -6.32 6.28 -35.15
N SER A 35 -7.46 5.62 -35.38
CA SER A 35 -8.79 6.15 -35.04
C SER A 35 -9.15 5.99 -33.57
N GLN A 36 -8.69 4.93 -32.92
CA GLN A 36 -8.63 4.86 -31.47
C GLN A 36 -7.49 5.77 -31.06
N ASN A 37 -7.78 6.78 -30.24
CA ASN A 37 -6.81 7.73 -29.72
C ASN A 37 -5.81 7.06 -28.75
N VAL A 38 -5.20 5.93 -29.09
CA VAL A 38 -4.26 5.20 -28.24
C VAL A 38 -2.92 5.89 -28.32
N VAL A 39 -2.40 6.31 -27.18
CA VAL A 39 -1.01 6.74 -27.03
C VAL A 39 -0.27 5.61 -26.34
N VAL A 40 0.75 5.08 -27.02
CA VAL A 40 1.68 4.10 -26.46
C VAL A 40 2.85 4.87 -25.85
N LEU A 41 3.02 4.80 -24.53
CA LEU A 41 4.15 5.40 -23.80
C LEU A 41 5.06 4.27 -23.30
N GLY A 42 5.95 3.80 -24.16
CA GLY A 42 6.86 2.71 -23.80
C GLY A 42 6.11 1.38 -23.64
N GLU A 43 6.03 0.87 -22.40
CA GLU A 43 5.38 -0.40 -22.05
C GLU A 43 3.87 -0.28 -21.78
N ASP A 44 3.34 0.96 -21.66
CA ASP A 44 1.94 1.21 -21.30
C ASP A 44 1.10 1.72 -22.50
N GLU A 45 -0.10 1.16 -22.65
CA GLU A 45 -1.14 1.67 -23.55
C GLU A 45 -2.12 2.56 -22.78
N ALA A 46 -2.32 3.80 -23.23
CA ALA A 46 -3.33 4.71 -22.69
C ALA A 46 -4.28 5.20 -23.79
N PHE A 47 -5.59 5.11 -23.56
CA PHE A 47 -6.55 5.76 -24.46
C PHE A 47 -6.63 7.25 -24.12
N THR A 48 -6.48 8.10 -25.11
CA THR A 48 -6.55 9.54 -24.95
C THR A 48 -7.88 10.10 -25.45
N LEU A 49 -8.44 11.06 -24.75
CA LEU A 49 -9.50 11.90 -25.32
C LEU A 49 -8.82 13.16 -25.83
N ARG A 50 -8.95 13.48 -27.12
CA ARG A 50 -8.38 14.73 -27.69
C ARG A 50 -9.48 15.76 -27.93
N ASP A 51 -9.14 17.04 -27.80
CA ASP A 51 -10.01 18.12 -28.24
C ASP A 51 -9.90 18.39 -29.75
N LYS A 52 -10.63 19.41 -30.23
CA LYS A 52 -10.67 19.78 -31.65
C LYS A 52 -9.30 20.27 -32.17
N ASP A 53 -8.45 20.76 -31.28
CA ASP A 53 -7.11 21.27 -31.58
C ASP A 53 -6.05 20.16 -31.45
N GLY A 54 -6.46 18.95 -31.04
CA GLY A 54 -5.62 17.77 -30.93
C GLY A 54 -4.94 17.60 -29.57
N GLU A 55 -5.26 18.45 -28.58
CA GLU A 55 -4.71 18.36 -27.23
C GLU A 55 -5.36 17.25 -26.42
N ILE A 56 -4.57 16.56 -25.60
CA ILE A 56 -5.07 15.45 -24.78
C ILE A 56 -5.79 15.99 -23.53
N ARG A 57 -7.10 15.72 -23.45
CA ARG A 57 -8.01 16.03 -22.32
C ARG A 57 -8.07 14.96 -21.25
N ALA A 58 -7.84 13.69 -21.59
CA ALA A 58 -7.89 12.60 -20.62
C ALA A 58 -7.04 11.42 -21.07
N PHE A 59 -6.57 10.62 -20.10
CA PHE A 59 -5.86 9.36 -20.29
C PHE A 59 -6.60 8.26 -19.54
N ARG A 60 -6.90 7.14 -20.21
CA ARG A 60 -7.39 5.92 -19.58
C ARG A 60 -6.28 4.87 -19.61
N LYS A 61 -5.85 4.41 -18.43
CA LYS A 61 -4.82 3.38 -18.24
C LYS A 61 -5.37 2.22 -17.41
N LYS A 62 -4.84 1.02 -17.60
CA LYS A 62 -5.05 -0.10 -16.66
C LYS A 62 -3.98 -0.04 -15.57
N LEU A 63 -4.42 0.02 -14.32
CA LEU A 63 -3.57 -0.05 -13.14
C LEU A 63 -3.68 -1.43 -12.52
N THR A 64 -2.55 -2.07 -12.22
CA THR A 64 -2.52 -3.33 -11.48
C THR A 64 -1.98 -3.11 -10.08
N LEU A 65 -2.78 -3.46 -9.07
CA LEU A 65 -2.38 -3.54 -7.67
C LEU A 65 -2.12 -5.00 -7.31
N SER A 66 -1.04 -5.29 -6.60
CA SER A 66 -0.65 -6.65 -6.21
C SER A 66 0.07 -6.64 -4.87
N ALA A 67 0.22 -7.79 -4.22
CA ALA A 67 1.12 -7.90 -3.07
C ALA A 67 2.59 -7.67 -3.46
N LYS A 68 2.98 -8.01 -4.71
CA LYS A 68 4.37 -7.90 -5.19
C LYS A 68 4.84 -6.46 -5.37
N ASN A 69 3.94 -5.56 -5.75
CA ASN A 69 4.23 -4.13 -5.88
C ASN A 69 3.79 -3.32 -4.65
N GLY A 70 3.51 -4.01 -3.53
CA GLY A 70 3.07 -3.41 -2.26
C GLY A 70 1.69 -2.75 -2.31
N GLY A 71 0.99 -2.78 -3.45
CA GLY A 71 -0.32 -2.14 -3.62
C GLY A 71 -1.47 -2.84 -2.89
N LEU A 72 -1.30 -4.13 -2.57
CA LEU A 72 -2.26 -4.92 -1.80
C LEU A 72 -1.60 -5.54 -0.57
N ILE A 73 -2.34 -5.56 0.54
CA ILE A 73 -1.97 -6.26 1.77
C ILE A 73 -3.09 -7.20 2.20
N LYS A 74 -2.75 -8.21 3.00
CA LYS A 74 -3.72 -9.14 3.58
C LYS A 74 -3.76 -8.93 5.10
N PRO A 75 -4.79 -8.26 5.65
CA PRO A 75 -4.83 -7.91 7.08
C PRO A 75 -4.90 -9.13 8.00
N THR A 76 -5.52 -10.21 7.54
CA THR A 76 -5.65 -11.47 8.28
C THR A 76 -5.26 -12.65 7.40
N HIS A 77 -4.82 -13.75 8.01
CA HIS A 77 -4.37 -14.93 7.27
C HIS A 77 -5.44 -15.46 6.29
N ASP A 78 -6.73 -15.33 6.64
CA ASP A 78 -7.86 -15.80 5.85
C ASP A 78 -8.71 -14.68 5.23
N GLY A 79 -8.33 -13.41 5.42
CA GLY A 79 -9.09 -12.25 4.94
C GLY A 79 -8.88 -11.96 3.46
N PRO A 80 -9.74 -11.11 2.85
CA PRO A 80 -9.50 -10.61 1.50
C PRO A 80 -8.28 -9.68 1.47
N HIS A 81 -7.63 -9.60 0.32
CA HIS A 81 -6.66 -8.54 0.07
C HIS A 81 -7.36 -7.17 0.08
N VAL A 82 -6.73 -6.19 0.72
CA VAL A 82 -7.16 -4.80 0.79
C VAL A 82 -6.08 -3.89 0.20
N ILE A 83 -6.46 -2.71 -0.26
CA ILE A 83 -5.49 -1.74 -0.78
C ILE A 83 -4.69 -1.14 0.39
N SER A 84 -3.37 -1.21 0.29
CA SER A 84 -2.44 -0.60 1.26
C SER A 84 -2.37 0.93 1.09
N ALA A 85 -1.70 1.63 2.01
CA ALA A 85 -1.43 3.06 1.83
C ALA A 85 -0.67 3.34 0.52
N GLN A 86 0.39 2.57 0.26
CA GLN A 86 1.14 2.66 -1.00
C GLN A 86 0.27 2.34 -2.22
N GLY A 87 -0.66 1.39 -2.12
CA GLY A 87 -1.61 1.11 -3.20
C GLY A 87 -2.51 2.29 -3.53
N TYR A 88 -2.92 3.08 -2.52
CA TYR A 88 -3.63 4.33 -2.76
C TYR A 88 -2.72 5.41 -3.37
N GLU A 89 -1.42 5.42 -3.08
CA GLU A 89 -0.46 6.34 -3.72
C GLU A 89 -0.26 5.99 -5.21
N ILE A 90 -0.04 4.72 -5.51
CA ILE A 90 0.04 4.19 -6.88
C ILE A 90 -1.25 4.53 -7.66
N TRP A 91 -2.40 4.38 -7.00
CA TRP A 91 -3.68 4.78 -7.57
C TRP A 91 -3.79 6.28 -7.78
N ALA A 92 -3.35 7.09 -6.82
CA ALA A 92 -3.42 8.54 -6.90
C ALA A 92 -2.60 9.06 -8.08
N GLU A 93 -1.37 8.57 -8.23
CA GLU A 93 -0.48 8.89 -9.35
C GLU A 93 -1.13 8.51 -10.69
N SER A 94 -1.63 7.27 -10.79
CA SER A 94 -2.25 6.78 -12.03
C SER A 94 -3.55 7.50 -12.41
N SER A 95 -4.27 8.03 -11.41
CA SER A 95 -5.54 8.74 -11.60
C SER A 95 -5.39 10.25 -11.75
N GLY A 96 -4.18 10.79 -11.60
CA GLY A 96 -3.97 12.24 -11.51
C GLY A 96 -4.68 12.85 -10.30
N THR A 97 -4.89 12.06 -9.24
CA THR A 97 -5.44 12.55 -7.98
C THR A 97 -4.34 13.31 -7.25
N CYS A 98 -4.68 14.49 -6.75
CA CYS A 98 -3.80 15.29 -5.94
C CYS A 98 -4.27 15.25 -4.49
N VAL A 99 -3.30 15.24 -3.56
CA VAL A 99 -3.57 15.34 -2.12
C VAL A 99 -2.82 16.55 -1.58
N ILE A 100 -3.51 17.38 -0.79
CA ILE A 100 -2.90 18.47 -0.04
C ILE A 100 -3.14 18.25 1.44
N PHE A 101 -2.19 18.72 2.22
CA PHE A 101 -2.33 18.87 3.67
C PHE A 101 -2.63 20.35 3.94
N PRO A 102 -3.88 20.69 4.33
CA PRO A 102 -4.21 22.07 4.69
C PRO A 102 -3.26 22.57 5.79
N LYS A 103 -3.04 23.88 5.91
CA LYS A 103 -2.17 24.44 6.96
C LYS A 103 -2.71 24.21 8.38
N GLU A 104 -4.03 24.03 8.48
CA GLU A 104 -4.73 23.96 9.76
C GLU A 104 -5.70 22.77 9.82
N VAL A 105 -5.86 22.22 11.03
CA VAL A 105 -6.79 21.16 11.40
C VAL A 105 -7.66 21.64 12.57
N LEU A 106 -8.94 21.29 12.54
CA LEU A 106 -9.86 21.62 13.62
C LEU A 106 -9.66 20.64 14.78
N VAL A 107 -9.26 21.16 15.93
CA VAL A 107 -9.08 20.40 17.18
C VAL A 107 -10.00 20.97 18.24
N GLY A 108 -11.02 20.20 18.62
CA GLY A 108 -12.12 20.71 19.43
C GLY A 108 -12.84 21.86 18.70
N SER A 109 -12.70 23.08 19.21
CA SER A 109 -13.30 24.30 18.64
C SER A 109 -12.31 25.26 17.99
N ALA A 110 -11.03 24.91 17.90
CA ALA A 110 -9.97 25.81 17.40
C ALA A 110 -9.24 25.23 16.18
N PHE A 111 -8.90 26.08 15.23
CA PHE A 111 -8.00 25.74 14.14
C PHE A 111 -6.54 25.82 14.63
N LEU A 112 -5.82 24.72 14.50
CA LEU A 112 -4.42 24.57 14.94
C LEU A 112 -3.55 24.10 13.77
N PRO A 113 -2.21 24.27 13.85
CA PRO A 113 -1.31 23.83 12.78
C PRO A 113 -1.48 22.35 12.44
N ASN A 114 -1.49 22.01 11.16
CA ASN A 114 -1.63 20.62 10.70
C ASN A 114 -0.27 20.05 10.26
N PRO A 115 0.15 18.88 10.79
CA PRO A 115 -0.50 18.10 11.85
C PRO A 115 -0.30 18.73 13.24
N TYR A 116 -1.27 18.54 14.13
CA TYR A 116 -1.23 19.03 15.52
C TYR A 116 -1.01 17.88 16.50
N ALA A 117 0.03 17.95 17.33
CA ALA A 117 0.29 16.97 18.38
C ALA A 117 -0.17 17.48 19.75
N GLU A 118 -1.17 16.81 20.32
CA GLU A 118 -1.55 16.96 21.72
C GLU A 118 -0.50 16.28 22.60
N ARG A 119 0.02 17.01 23.59
CA ARG A 119 1.06 16.51 24.48
C ARG A 119 0.60 16.52 25.92
N ASP A 120 0.97 15.48 26.65
CA ASP A 120 0.76 15.39 28.09
C ASP A 120 1.49 16.56 28.79
N PRO A 121 0.79 17.34 29.64
CA PRO A 121 1.39 18.47 30.33
C PRO A 121 2.51 18.07 31.31
N GLN A 122 2.48 16.85 31.85
CA GLN A 122 3.44 16.39 32.88
C GLN A 122 4.73 15.86 32.27
N ASN A 123 4.63 15.01 31.23
CA ASN A 123 5.78 14.28 30.68
C ASN A 123 6.09 14.64 29.20
N ARG A 124 5.29 15.52 28.58
CA ARG A 124 5.45 16.01 27.20
C ARG A 124 5.36 14.92 26.11
N ARG A 125 4.93 13.70 26.45
CA ARG A 125 4.65 12.63 25.47
C ARG A 125 3.46 13.01 24.61
N ILE A 126 3.43 12.47 23.40
CA ILE A 126 2.33 12.67 22.46
C ILE A 126 1.16 11.79 22.92
N LEU A 127 0.01 12.42 23.19
CA LEU A 127 -1.24 11.73 23.53
C LEU A 127 -2.03 11.44 22.25
N ALA A 128 -2.23 12.47 21.43
CA ALA A 128 -2.92 12.34 20.17
C ALA A 128 -2.25 13.19 19.09
N VAL A 129 -2.37 12.79 17.83
CA VAL A 129 -2.03 13.64 16.68
C VAL A 129 -3.24 13.80 15.79
N HIS A 130 -3.62 15.05 15.53
CA HIS A 130 -4.66 15.41 14.58
C HIS A 130 -4.01 15.73 13.24
N ALA A 131 -4.42 15.04 12.19
CA ALA A 131 -3.92 15.27 10.84
C ALA A 131 -5.09 15.36 9.86
N ARG A 132 -5.03 16.34 8.96
CA ARG A 132 -6.04 16.55 7.92
C ARG A 132 -5.41 16.44 6.53
N ALA A 133 -6.07 15.73 5.63
CA ALA A 133 -5.70 15.65 4.22
C ALA A 133 -6.94 15.85 3.35
N VAL A 134 -6.76 16.54 2.23
CA VAL A 134 -7.80 16.76 1.23
C VAL A 134 -7.33 16.18 -0.09
N ALA A 135 -8.05 15.19 -0.60
CA ALA A 135 -7.79 14.56 -1.88
C ALA A 135 -8.80 15.05 -2.92
N PHE A 136 -8.34 15.30 -4.15
CA PHE A 136 -9.17 15.84 -5.22
C PHE A 136 -8.78 15.29 -6.59
N ARG A 137 -9.80 15.06 -7.42
CA ARG A 137 -9.66 14.58 -8.79
C ARG A 137 -10.90 14.92 -9.62
N PHE A 138 -10.86 14.62 -10.91
CA PHE A 138 -12.06 14.53 -11.73
C PHE A 138 -12.57 13.09 -11.82
N SER A 139 -13.89 12.90 -11.73
CA SER A 139 -14.55 11.63 -11.94
C SER A 139 -14.43 11.14 -13.39
N SER A 140 -14.86 9.91 -13.68
CA SER A 140 -14.85 9.34 -15.04
C SER A 140 -15.61 10.16 -16.09
N VAL A 141 -16.55 11.02 -15.65
CA VAL A 141 -17.36 11.90 -16.50
C VAL A 141 -16.89 13.37 -16.48
N GLY A 142 -15.76 13.66 -15.81
CA GLY A 142 -15.18 15.00 -15.77
C GLY A 142 -15.76 15.94 -14.71
N ILE A 143 -16.55 15.42 -13.76
CA ILE A 143 -17.06 16.19 -12.60
C ILE A 143 -16.00 16.20 -11.49
N PRO A 144 -15.67 17.36 -10.89
CA PRO A 144 -14.78 17.44 -9.74
C PRO A 144 -15.28 16.61 -8.55
N GLN A 145 -14.38 15.86 -7.92
CA GLN A 145 -14.63 15.12 -6.70
C GLN A 145 -13.58 15.50 -5.65
N VAL A 146 -14.03 15.63 -4.41
CA VAL A 146 -13.18 16.00 -3.28
C VAL A 146 -13.52 15.11 -2.09
N SER A 147 -12.49 14.69 -1.37
CA SER A 147 -12.61 14.01 -0.09
C SER A 147 -11.73 14.74 0.92
N ASP A 148 -12.35 15.28 1.96
CA ASP A 148 -11.69 15.93 3.08
C ASP A 148 -11.76 14.99 4.28
N TRP A 149 -10.60 14.61 4.81
CA TRP A 149 -10.51 13.66 5.91
C TRP A 149 -9.62 14.19 7.02
N THR A 150 -10.11 14.08 8.25
CA THR A 150 -9.32 14.34 9.46
C THR A 150 -9.20 13.04 10.25
N THR A 151 -7.97 12.66 10.56
CA THR A 151 -7.64 11.50 11.38
C THR A 151 -7.09 11.96 12.72
N ILE A 152 -7.49 11.26 13.78
CA ILE A 152 -6.93 11.40 15.12
C ILE A 152 -6.16 10.12 15.43
N PHE A 153 -4.84 10.23 15.52
CA PHE A 153 -3.98 9.15 15.95
C PHE A 153 -3.82 9.18 17.48
N ASP A 154 -4.65 8.41 18.18
CA ASP A 154 -4.63 8.25 19.63
C ASP A 154 -3.56 7.23 20.06
N THR A 155 -2.48 7.75 20.64
CA THR A 155 -1.30 6.96 21.01
C THR A 155 -1.57 6.02 22.19
N PRO A 156 -2.22 6.44 23.30
CA PRO A 156 -2.68 5.55 24.36
C PRO A 156 -3.56 4.40 23.86
N SER A 157 -4.60 4.68 23.07
CA SER A 157 -5.50 3.62 22.58
C SER A 157 -4.75 2.61 21.71
N TYR A 158 -3.89 3.09 20.82
CA TYR A 158 -3.04 2.24 19.99
C TYR A 158 -2.14 1.32 20.81
N ARG A 159 -1.53 1.85 21.88
CA ARG A 159 -0.71 1.07 22.82
C ARG A 159 -1.53 -0.05 23.47
N LEU A 160 -2.76 0.24 23.91
CA LEU A 160 -3.62 -0.75 24.56
C LEU A 160 -4.05 -1.87 23.60
N ILE A 161 -4.37 -1.53 22.35
CA ILE A 161 -4.70 -2.52 21.30
C ILE A 161 -3.52 -3.46 21.05
N ASP A 162 -2.32 -2.91 20.87
CA ASP A 162 -1.11 -3.71 20.62
C ASP A 162 -0.76 -4.60 21.83
N LEU A 163 -0.91 -4.06 23.04
CA LEU A 163 -0.64 -4.80 24.26
C LEU A 163 -1.66 -5.92 24.50
N LEU A 164 -2.94 -5.70 24.17
CA LEU A 164 -3.95 -6.77 24.18
C LEU A 164 -3.60 -7.89 23.19
N ALA A 165 -3.10 -7.54 22.01
CA ALA A 165 -2.63 -8.53 21.04
C ALA A 165 -1.40 -9.31 21.56
N LYS A 166 -0.49 -8.64 22.25
CA LYS A 166 0.66 -9.28 22.92
C LYS A 166 0.24 -10.18 24.08
N ALA A 167 -0.76 -9.80 24.87
CA ALA A 167 -1.31 -10.65 25.95
C ALA A 167 -1.88 -11.99 25.45
N LYS A 168 -2.47 -12.00 24.26
CA LYS A 168 -2.93 -13.26 23.63
C LYS A 168 -1.77 -14.17 23.21
N LYS A 169 -0.63 -13.60 22.82
CA LYS A 169 0.54 -14.33 22.29
C LYS A 169 1.55 -14.72 23.36
N PHE A 170 1.74 -13.88 24.37
CA PHE A 170 2.78 -13.99 25.39
C PHE A 170 2.21 -13.76 26.81
N PRO A 171 1.34 -14.66 27.30
CA PRO A 171 0.69 -14.50 28.60
C PRO A 171 1.67 -14.42 29.79
N GLN A 172 2.88 -14.96 29.66
CA GLN A 172 3.95 -14.86 30.67
C GLN A 172 4.55 -13.45 30.80
N ALA A 173 4.34 -12.60 29.79
CA ALA A 173 4.88 -11.24 29.73
C ALA A 173 3.78 -10.18 29.83
N PHE A 174 2.56 -10.49 29.36
CA PHE A 174 1.44 -9.57 29.35
C PHE A 174 0.14 -10.28 29.75
N GLN A 175 -0.63 -9.71 30.68
CA GLN A 175 -1.88 -10.32 31.16
C GLN A 175 -3.01 -9.30 31.26
N LEU A 176 -4.20 -9.64 30.75
CA LEU A 176 -5.42 -8.88 31.03
C LEU A 176 -6.11 -9.50 32.26
N LEU A 177 -6.23 -8.74 33.34
CA LEU A 177 -6.84 -9.22 34.58
C LEU A 177 -7.93 -8.24 35.06
N PRO A 178 -8.94 -8.74 35.80
CA PRO A 178 -9.90 -7.87 36.47
C PRO A 178 -9.24 -6.87 37.41
N GLN A 179 -9.86 -5.71 37.57
CA GLN A 179 -9.38 -4.67 38.47
C GLN A 179 -9.26 -5.23 39.92
N GLY A 180 -8.15 -4.91 40.58
CA GLY A 180 -7.86 -5.40 41.93
C GLY A 180 -7.20 -6.78 41.99
N MET A 181 -7.09 -7.50 40.86
CA MET A 181 -6.24 -8.68 40.75
C MET A 181 -4.82 -8.29 40.32
N THR A 182 -3.84 -9.10 40.72
CA THR A 182 -2.46 -9.00 40.27
C THR A 182 -2.03 -10.32 39.63
N PRO A 183 -1.08 -10.29 38.69
CA PRO A 183 -0.46 -11.50 38.15
C PRO A 183 0.07 -12.38 39.28
N LYS A 184 -0.12 -13.70 39.15
CA LYS A 184 0.31 -14.69 40.15
C LYS A 184 1.79 -15.05 40.04
N GLU A 185 2.38 -14.78 38.88
CA GLU A 185 3.77 -15.11 38.56
C GLU A 185 4.71 -14.10 39.21
N ASP A 186 5.84 -14.60 39.73
CA ASP A 186 6.90 -13.76 40.27
C ASP A 186 7.47 -12.86 39.18
N GLY A 187 7.53 -11.56 39.47
CA GLY A 187 8.07 -10.57 38.53
C GLY A 187 7.73 -9.14 38.91
N THR A 188 8.30 -8.19 38.18
CA THR A 188 7.97 -6.78 38.32
C THR A 188 6.87 -6.42 37.34
N TRP A 189 5.65 -6.28 37.83
CA TRP A 189 4.49 -6.02 36.98
C TRP A 189 4.08 -4.54 37.02
N ALA A 190 4.02 -3.91 35.85
CA ALA A 190 3.41 -2.60 35.66
C ALA A 190 1.96 -2.76 35.22
N SER A 191 1.05 -1.94 35.76
CA SER A 191 -0.37 -1.97 35.43
C SER A 191 -0.74 -0.79 34.51
N TYR A 192 -1.47 -1.10 33.44
CA TYR A 192 -2.07 -0.16 32.50
C TYR A 192 -3.58 -0.30 32.61
N PRO A 193 -4.31 0.75 33.04
CA PRO A 193 -5.77 0.72 33.02
C PRO A 193 -6.27 0.48 31.59
N PHE A 194 -7.12 -0.53 31.39
CA PHE A 194 -7.73 -0.82 30.10
C PHE A 194 -9.15 -0.28 30.05
N ASP A 195 -9.97 -0.64 31.04
CA ASP A 195 -11.30 -0.09 31.27
C ASP A 195 -11.62 -0.03 32.77
N GLU A 196 -12.88 0.26 33.12
CA GLU A 196 -13.34 0.32 34.52
C GLU A 196 -13.27 -1.03 35.25
N SER A 197 -13.21 -2.14 34.51
CA SER A 197 -13.33 -3.50 35.03
C SER A 197 -12.03 -4.31 34.96
N THR A 198 -11.08 -3.89 34.13
CA THR A 198 -9.88 -4.64 33.80
C THR A 198 -8.65 -3.75 33.66
N SER A 199 -7.50 -4.33 34.01
CA SER A 199 -6.18 -3.75 33.80
C SER A 199 -5.31 -4.72 33.02
N LEU A 200 -4.50 -4.16 32.13
CA LEU A 200 -3.44 -4.88 31.46
C LEU A 200 -2.14 -4.78 32.25
N PHE A 201 -1.53 -5.92 32.53
CA PHE A 201 -0.28 -6.03 33.27
C PHE A 201 0.86 -6.38 32.34
N VAL A 202 2.03 -5.79 32.59
CA VAL A 202 3.26 -6.00 31.82
C VAL A 202 4.39 -6.36 32.76
N ASN A 203 5.03 -7.50 32.54
CA ASN A 203 6.20 -7.91 33.31
C ASN A 203 7.44 -7.16 32.80
N THR A 204 7.85 -6.10 33.49
CA THR A 204 8.94 -5.21 33.07
C THR A 204 10.32 -5.86 33.10
N GLN A 205 10.46 -7.06 33.66
CA GLN A 205 11.71 -7.84 33.61
C GLN A 205 11.76 -8.80 32.42
N HIS A 206 10.62 -9.09 31.79
CA HIS A 206 10.56 -10.02 30.67
C HIS A 206 11.10 -9.38 29.39
N GLU A 207 11.92 -10.12 28.62
CA GLU A 207 12.57 -9.59 27.41
C GLU A 207 11.55 -9.05 26.40
N GLU A 208 10.48 -9.79 26.15
CA GLU A 208 9.39 -9.36 25.25
C GLU A 208 8.77 -8.00 25.64
N ALA A 209 8.66 -7.71 26.95
CA ALA A 209 8.16 -6.43 27.41
C ALA A 209 9.15 -5.28 27.11
N LEU A 210 10.45 -5.53 27.28
CA LEU A 210 11.49 -4.56 26.94
C LEU A 210 11.53 -4.27 25.43
N GLN A 211 11.42 -5.30 24.61
CA GLN A 211 11.32 -5.17 23.16
C GLN A 211 10.08 -4.35 22.76
N TRP A 212 8.94 -4.64 23.39
CA TRP A 212 7.70 -3.90 23.18
C TRP A 212 7.83 -2.42 23.57
N PHE A 213 8.43 -2.11 24.72
CA PHE A 213 8.68 -0.72 25.13
C PHE A 213 9.52 0.04 24.10
N ALA A 214 10.57 -0.59 23.57
CA ALA A 214 11.40 0.02 22.53
C ALA A 214 10.61 0.27 21.23
N GLN A 215 9.76 -0.69 20.83
CA GLN A 215 8.90 -0.57 19.65
C GLN A 215 7.90 0.59 19.80
N ILE A 216 7.20 0.67 20.94
CA ILE A 216 6.22 1.73 21.20
C ILE A 216 6.89 3.11 21.23
N LEU A 217 8.07 3.25 21.84
CA LEU A 217 8.79 4.53 21.84
C LEU A 217 9.17 4.98 20.42
N ASN A 218 9.55 4.04 19.54
CA ASN A 218 9.83 4.37 18.15
C ASN A 218 8.57 4.75 17.38
N ARG A 219 7.42 4.11 17.68
CA ARG A 219 6.14 4.50 17.08
C ARG A 219 5.68 5.88 17.54
N GLU A 220 5.85 6.21 18.81
CA GLU A 220 5.55 7.55 19.33
C GLU A 220 6.37 8.64 18.64
N LYS A 221 7.66 8.37 18.35
CA LYS A 221 8.51 9.32 17.62
C LYS A 221 7.99 9.60 16.20
N LYS A 222 7.36 8.61 15.56
CA LYS A 222 6.79 8.69 14.21
C LYS A 222 5.28 8.94 14.20
N ALA A 223 4.67 9.28 15.35
CA ALA A 223 3.22 9.45 15.47
C ALA A 223 2.66 10.51 14.50
N MET A 224 3.44 11.56 14.21
CA MET A 224 3.03 12.58 13.25
C MET A 224 3.00 12.05 11.82
N ASP A 225 4.02 11.30 11.41
CA ASP A 225 4.09 10.68 10.09
C ASP A 225 2.94 9.69 9.91
N PHE A 226 2.67 8.84 10.92
CA PHE A 226 1.55 7.90 10.87
C PHE A 226 0.20 8.61 10.74
N ALA A 227 -0.04 9.67 11.52
CA ALA A 227 -1.28 10.41 11.44
C ALA A 227 -1.49 11.03 10.05
N GLN A 228 -0.43 11.60 9.46
CA GLN A 228 -0.50 12.16 8.10
C GLN A 228 -0.72 11.08 7.04
N THR A 229 -0.04 9.93 7.14
CA THR A 229 -0.24 8.82 6.20
C THR A 229 -1.66 8.28 6.30
N PHE A 230 -2.21 8.09 7.50
CA PHE A 230 -3.60 7.67 7.67
C PHE A 230 -4.59 8.70 7.14
N ALA A 231 -4.36 9.99 7.37
CA ALA A 231 -5.22 11.04 6.81
C ALA A 231 -5.19 11.02 5.27
N LYS A 232 -4.01 10.94 4.66
CA LYS A 232 -3.84 10.83 3.20
C LYS A 232 -4.51 9.58 2.65
N ARG A 233 -4.23 8.42 3.25
CA ARG A 233 -4.80 7.12 2.87
C ARG A 233 -6.32 7.17 2.92
N ASN A 234 -6.91 7.67 4.00
CA ASN A 234 -8.36 7.72 4.16
C ASN A 234 -9.00 8.72 3.18
N ALA A 235 -8.37 9.89 2.95
CA ALA A 235 -8.85 10.81 1.92
C ALA A 235 -8.88 10.14 0.53
N LEU A 236 -7.86 9.35 0.18
CA LEU A 236 -7.81 8.60 -1.08
C LEU A 236 -8.81 7.41 -1.11
N LYS A 237 -8.96 6.68 -0.01
CA LYS A 237 -9.95 5.59 0.16
C LYS A 237 -11.36 6.09 -0.09
N HIS A 238 -11.75 7.20 0.52
CA HIS A 238 -13.09 7.78 0.35
C HIS A 238 -13.29 8.46 -1.00
N LEU A 239 -12.25 9.06 -1.58
CA LEU A 239 -12.34 9.65 -2.93
C LEU A 239 -12.44 8.58 -4.03
N SER A 240 -11.71 7.47 -3.88
CA SER A 240 -11.69 6.38 -4.86
C SER A 240 -12.91 5.47 -4.75
N GLY A 241 -13.40 5.25 -3.52
CA GLY A 241 -14.40 4.22 -3.22
C GLY A 241 -13.85 2.79 -3.32
N LEU A 242 -12.54 2.62 -3.49
CA LEU A 242 -11.87 1.32 -3.58
C LEU A 242 -11.40 0.92 -2.18
N GLN A 243 -11.61 -0.34 -1.79
CA GLN A 243 -11.22 -0.83 -0.46
C GLN A 243 -10.70 -2.26 -0.50
N LYS A 244 -11.55 -3.20 -0.92
CA LYS A 244 -11.27 -4.64 -0.93
C LYS A 244 -11.22 -5.16 -2.36
N VAL A 245 -10.30 -6.09 -2.63
CA VAL A 245 -10.20 -6.73 -3.93
C VAL A 245 -11.46 -7.57 -4.18
N PRO A 246 -12.19 -7.36 -5.29
CA PRO A 246 -13.31 -8.20 -5.67
C PRO A 246 -12.86 -9.66 -5.82
N GLY A 247 -13.49 -10.57 -5.09
CA GLY A 247 -13.17 -12.01 -5.14
C GLY A 247 -11.89 -12.42 -4.40
N GLY A 248 -11.22 -11.50 -3.68
CA GLY A 248 -10.10 -11.85 -2.78
C GLY A 248 -8.77 -12.21 -3.44
N GLY A 249 -8.63 -12.01 -4.75
CA GLY A 249 -7.40 -12.29 -5.49
C GLY A 249 -6.18 -11.52 -4.96
N ALA A 250 -4.98 -12.03 -5.24
CA ALA A 250 -3.70 -11.40 -4.87
C ALA A 250 -3.26 -10.29 -5.85
N GLU A 251 -4.06 -10.06 -6.89
CA GLU A 251 -3.85 -9.06 -7.92
C GLU A 251 -5.21 -8.46 -8.30
N TRP A 252 -5.23 -7.15 -8.53
CA TRP A 252 -6.40 -6.40 -8.95
C TRP A 252 -6.06 -5.39 -10.04
N THR A 253 -6.54 -5.65 -11.25
CA THR A 253 -6.44 -4.70 -12.37
C THR A 253 -7.67 -3.82 -12.47
N ILE A 254 -7.47 -2.51 -12.40
CA ILE A 254 -8.52 -1.47 -12.41
C ILE A 254 -8.29 -0.53 -13.59
N SER A 255 -9.36 -0.15 -14.29
CA SER A 255 -9.28 0.95 -15.26
C SER A 255 -9.31 2.29 -14.54
N VAL A 256 -8.29 3.11 -14.75
CA VAL A 256 -8.16 4.44 -14.16
C VAL A 256 -8.21 5.48 -15.26
N LEU A 257 -8.93 6.58 -15.01
CA LEU A 257 -9.02 7.73 -15.91
C LEU A 257 -8.39 8.94 -15.21
N CYS A 258 -7.46 9.61 -15.90
CA CYS A 258 -6.83 10.85 -15.48
C CYS A 258 -7.26 11.96 -16.44
N TRP A 259 -7.84 13.04 -15.92
CA TRP A 259 -8.18 14.21 -16.71
C TRP A 259 -7.03 15.21 -16.72
N ARG A 260 -6.71 15.72 -17.90
CA ARG A 260 -5.76 16.81 -18.10
C ARG A 260 -6.53 18.08 -18.51
N PRO A 261 -6.34 19.20 -17.79
CA PRO A 261 -6.86 20.47 -18.25
C PRO A 261 -6.14 20.93 -19.52
N THR A 262 -6.88 21.27 -20.57
CA THR A 262 -6.36 21.75 -21.87
C THR A 262 -6.42 23.26 -22.03
N SER A 263 -6.96 24.01 -21.07
CA SER A 263 -7.20 25.45 -21.20
C SER A 263 -5.95 26.35 -21.05
N GLY A 264 -4.72 25.85 -21.25
CA GLY A 264 -3.47 26.62 -21.12
C GLY A 264 -3.14 27.12 -19.70
N ASN A 265 -4.12 27.17 -18.80
CA ASN A 265 -3.95 27.36 -17.38
C ASN A 265 -3.52 26.03 -16.79
N ILE A 266 -2.29 25.96 -16.27
CA ILE A 266 -1.97 24.98 -15.23
C ILE A 266 -3.03 25.24 -14.17
N ILE A 267 -3.98 24.32 -13.98
CA ILE A 267 -4.86 24.43 -12.83
C ILE A 267 -3.97 24.14 -11.64
N LYS A 268 -3.43 25.21 -11.10
CA LYS A 268 -2.61 25.19 -9.92
C LYS A 268 -3.62 25.20 -8.79
N TRP A 269 -4.15 24.01 -8.48
CA TRP A 269 -5.02 23.76 -7.35
C TRP A 269 -4.25 24.04 -6.06
N ASP A 270 -4.04 25.31 -5.75
CA ASP A 270 -3.58 25.75 -4.45
C ASP A 270 -4.79 25.77 -3.50
N GLY A 271 -4.54 25.78 -2.19
CA GLY A 271 -5.62 25.85 -1.21
C GLY A 271 -6.52 27.10 -1.39
N THR A 272 -6.05 28.11 -2.12
CA THR A 272 -6.78 29.32 -2.48
C THR A 272 -7.81 29.03 -3.57
N GLU A 273 -7.50 28.26 -4.62
CA GLU A 273 -8.46 27.82 -5.64
C GLU A 273 -9.55 26.93 -5.04
N TYR A 274 -9.22 26.06 -4.09
CA TYR A 274 -10.22 25.27 -3.37
C TYR A 274 -11.09 26.15 -2.46
N ALA A 275 -10.51 27.08 -1.71
CA ALA A 275 -11.27 28.04 -0.91
C ALA A 275 -12.16 28.95 -1.79
N ASN A 276 -11.67 29.32 -2.98
CA ASN A 276 -12.41 30.08 -3.98
C ASN A 276 -13.49 29.22 -4.65
N LEU A 277 -13.27 27.91 -4.83
CA LEU A 277 -14.28 26.98 -5.33
C LEU A 277 -15.37 26.74 -4.28
N GLN A 278 -15.00 26.59 -3.00
CA GLN A 278 -15.91 26.46 -1.88
C GLN A 278 -16.75 27.75 -1.71
N LYS A 279 -16.11 28.92 -1.81
CA LYS A 279 -16.81 30.21 -1.88
C LYS A 279 -17.68 30.33 -3.13
N ARG A 280 -17.21 29.91 -4.30
CA ARG A 280 -18.02 29.92 -5.54
C ARG A 280 -19.23 29.01 -5.43
N ILE A 281 -19.09 27.81 -4.89
CA ILE A 281 -20.19 26.87 -4.67
C ILE A 281 -21.15 27.43 -3.61
N GLY A 282 -20.63 28.00 -2.52
CA GLY A 282 -21.44 28.73 -1.54
C GLY A 282 -22.22 29.88 -2.17
N ASN A 283 -21.56 30.74 -2.94
CA ASN A 283 -22.18 31.86 -3.65
C ASN A 283 -23.12 31.41 -4.78
N MET A 284 -22.95 30.20 -5.35
CA MET A 284 -23.87 29.61 -6.33
C MET A 284 -25.14 29.08 -5.66
N ILE A 285 -25.00 28.55 -4.45
CA ILE A 285 -26.10 28.16 -3.57
C ILE A 285 -26.84 29.42 -3.07
N ASP A 286 -26.11 30.51 -2.84
CA ASP A 286 -26.64 31.78 -2.34
C ASP A 286 -27.04 32.80 -3.45
N GLY A 287 -26.77 32.49 -4.72
CA GLY A 287 -27.29 33.21 -5.89
C GLY A 287 -26.51 34.44 -6.40
N ASP A 288 -25.27 34.69 -5.96
CA ASP A 288 -24.53 35.92 -6.30
C ASP A 288 -23.37 35.69 -7.28
N GLY A 289 -23.61 36.00 -8.57
CA GLY A 289 -22.74 35.70 -9.71
C GLY A 289 -21.90 36.87 -10.23
N LYS A 290 -21.16 37.58 -9.37
CA LYS A 290 -20.33 38.74 -9.78
C LYS A 290 -18.91 38.67 -9.21
N GLU A 291 -18.05 37.78 -9.72
CA GLU A 291 -16.61 37.93 -9.44
C GLU A 291 -15.77 37.12 -10.44
N PHE A 292 -15.57 37.72 -11.61
CA PHE A 292 -14.46 37.42 -12.49
C PHE A 292 -13.62 38.69 -12.56
N ASP A 293 -12.56 38.79 -11.77
CA ASP A 293 -11.31 39.43 -12.20
C ASP A 293 -10.19 39.26 -11.15
N GLN A 294 -9.01 38.88 -11.67
CA GLN A 294 -7.65 38.92 -11.10
C GLN A 294 -7.23 37.82 -10.10
N ILE A 295 -6.08 37.17 -10.37
CA ILE A 295 -4.83 37.25 -9.57
C ILE A 295 -3.73 36.27 -10.08
N GLU A 296 -2.49 36.74 -9.90
CA GLU A 296 -1.16 36.30 -10.37
C GLU A 296 -0.52 35.08 -9.67
N TYR A 297 0.53 34.52 -10.32
CA TYR A 297 1.27 33.30 -9.97
C TYR A 297 2.52 33.53 -9.09
N HIS A 298 2.80 32.61 -8.14
CA HIS A 298 4.15 32.43 -7.55
C HIS A 298 4.54 30.95 -7.33
N HIS A 299 5.74 30.54 -7.77
CA HIS A 299 6.29 29.17 -7.76
C HIS A 299 6.97 28.78 -6.43
N GLY A 300 6.92 27.48 -6.09
CA GLY A 300 7.77 26.86 -5.06
C GLY A 300 7.77 25.33 -5.21
N LYS A 301 8.96 24.72 -5.21
CA LYS A 301 9.22 23.26 -5.31
C LYS A 301 9.43 22.69 -3.90
N GLU A 302 8.94 21.48 -3.66
CA GLU A 302 9.32 20.67 -2.50
C GLU A 302 9.68 19.25 -2.96
N ALA A 303 10.70 18.67 -2.35
CA ALA A 303 11.22 17.34 -2.60
C ALA A 303 10.83 16.43 -1.43
N VAL A 304 10.45 15.19 -1.73
CA VAL A 304 10.16 14.15 -0.72
C VAL A 304 11.32 13.16 -0.71
N SER A 305 11.78 12.77 0.48
CA SER A 305 12.83 11.77 0.66
C SER A 305 12.25 10.37 0.78
N ASP A 306 12.84 9.41 0.07
CA ASP A 306 12.53 7.99 0.12
C ASP A 306 13.36 7.29 1.22
N GLU A 307 12.71 6.58 2.15
CA GLU A 307 13.36 5.54 2.98
C GLU A 307 12.55 4.22 2.91
N PRO A 308 13.20 3.07 2.65
CA PRO A 308 12.53 1.77 2.52
C PRO A 308 12.31 1.07 3.87
N GLY A 309 11.12 0.48 4.07
CA GLY A 309 10.78 -0.36 5.23
C GLY A 309 9.49 -0.01 5.99
N PHE A 310 8.66 0.90 5.46
CA PHE A 310 7.49 1.47 6.14
C PHE A 310 6.23 0.59 6.09
N GLU A 311 6.07 -0.24 5.06
CA GLU A 311 4.81 -0.92 4.70
C GLU A 311 4.35 -2.03 5.68
N VAL A 312 5.28 -2.72 6.35
CA VAL A 312 4.94 -3.86 7.23
C VAL A 312 4.26 -3.41 8.53
N HIS A 313 4.49 -2.16 8.97
CA HIS A 313 3.97 -1.66 10.24
C HIS A 313 2.58 -1.01 10.13
N GLU A 314 2.16 -0.60 8.94
CA GLU A 314 0.83 -0.02 8.74
C GLU A 314 -0.29 -1.05 8.75
N ALA A 315 -0.02 -2.28 8.25
CA ALA A 315 -1.02 -3.34 8.12
C ALA A 315 -1.50 -3.91 9.47
N GLU A 316 -0.66 -3.86 10.51
CA GLU A 316 -1.01 -4.47 11.81
C GLU A 316 -1.91 -3.59 12.69
N THR A 317 -2.16 -2.32 12.31
CA THR A 317 -2.56 -1.33 13.32
C THR A 317 -3.64 -0.32 12.96
N ASP A 318 -4.30 -0.49 11.83
CA ASP A 318 -5.55 0.24 11.58
C ASP A 318 -6.74 -0.49 12.23
N PRO A 319 -7.42 0.09 13.23
CA PRO A 319 -8.61 -0.50 13.82
C PRO A 319 -9.79 -0.64 12.83
N GLU A 320 -9.83 0.12 11.72
CA GLU A 320 -10.87 -0.05 10.69
C GLU A 320 -10.63 -1.27 9.77
N ASP A 321 -9.40 -1.74 9.66
CA ASP A 321 -9.05 -2.93 8.89
C ASP A 321 -9.15 -4.22 9.75
N GLN A 322 -9.49 -4.08 11.04
CA GLN A 322 -9.85 -5.18 11.93
C GLN A 322 -11.34 -5.52 11.76
N THR A 323 -11.65 -6.66 11.15
CA THR A 323 -13.02 -7.19 11.17
C THR A 323 -13.40 -7.70 12.58
N PRO A 324 -14.70 -7.73 12.93
CA PRO A 324 -15.17 -8.36 14.17
C PRO A 324 -14.59 -9.77 14.29
N ILE A 325 -14.05 -10.08 15.48
CA ILE A 325 -13.53 -11.41 15.79
C ILE A 325 -14.70 -12.38 15.72
N ASP A 326 -14.74 -13.19 14.66
CA ASP A 326 -15.71 -14.27 14.52
C ASP A 326 -15.31 -15.38 15.51
N THR A 327 -15.93 -15.38 16.69
CA THR A 327 -15.76 -16.43 17.70
C THR A 327 -16.39 -17.73 17.21
N LYS A 328 -15.60 -18.53 16.48
CA LYS A 328 -15.77 -19.98 16.44
C LYS A 328 -14.57 -20.63 17.11
N ASN A 329 -14.68 -20.77 18.43
CA ASN A 329 -14.02 -21.84 19.16
C ASN A 329 -15.00 -22.26 20.26
N GLU A 330 -15.70 -23.37 20.02
CA GLU A 330 -16.33 -24.13 21.09
C GLU A 330 -15.22 -24.68 22.02
N PRO A 331 -15.48 -24.80 23.33
CA PRO A 331 -14.47 -25.27 24.28
C PRO A 331 -14.23 -26.78 24.12
N PRO A 332 -13.01 -27.28 24.41
CA PRO A 332 -12.71 -28.70 24.30
C PRO A 332 -13.41 -29.48 25.42
N GLU A 333 -14.24 -30.44 25.01
CA GLU A 333 -14.76 -31.52 25.87
C GLU A 333 -13.67 -32.59 26.07
N ALA A 334 -13.66 -33.18 27.27
CA ALA A 334 -12.58 -34.02 27.81
C ALA A 334 -12.28 -35.29 26.99
N GLU A 335 -11.00 -35.72 27.02
CA GLU A 335 -10.44 -36.88 26.31
C GLU A 335 -11.17 -38.21 26.60
N PRO A 336 -11.06 -39.19 25.66
CA PRO A 336 -9.99 -40.16 25.86
C PRO A 336 -9.24 -40.61 24.57
N VAL A 337 -7.91 -40.64 24.71
CA VAL A 337 -6.96 -41.71 24.33
C VAL A 337 -6.79 -42.14 22.84
N LEU A 338 -5.56 -41.88 22.36
CA LEU A 338 -4.73 -42.55 21.32
C LEU A 338 -5.21 -42.59 19.86
N GLU A 339 -4.48 -41.86 18.99
CA GLU A 339 -3.54 -42.48 18.03
C GLU A 339 -2.60 -41.43 17.40
N LYS A 340 -1.31 -41.78 17.30
CA LYS A 340 -0.21 -40.96 16.74
C LYS A 340 -0.40 -40.72 15.25
N GLN A 341 -0.32 -39.46 14.77
CA GLN A 341 0.12 -39.16 13.40
C GLN A 341 0.99 -37.89 13.32
N ASN A 342 2.28 -38.16 13.04
CA ASN A 342 3.28 -37.42 12.26
C ASN A 342 3.73 -36.00 12.69
N ASP A 343 4.81 -35.99 13.46
CA ASP A 343 5.82 -34.93 13.48
C ASP A 343 6.36 -34.66 12.07
N LEU A 344 6.23 -33.42 11.57
CA LEU A 344 7.12 -32.92 10.52
C LEU A 344 8.41 -32.44 11.20
N PRO A 345 9.59 -32.91 10.74
CA PRO A 345 10.85 -32.47 11.33
C PRO A 345 11.08 -30.98 11.07
N VAL A 346 11.30 -30.23 12.14
CA VAL A 346 11.79 -28.85 12.08
C VAL A 346 13.14 -28.88 11.36
N LEU A 347 13.23 -28.23 10.19
CA LEU A 347 14.45 -28.14 9.38
C LEU A 347 15.54 -27.39 10.15
N SER A 348 16.77 -27.90 10.11
CA SER A 348 17.91 -27.23 10.76
C SER A 348 18.36 -25.98 10.01
N GLU A 349 19.10 -25.08 10.67
CA GLU A 349 19.68 -23.90 10.02
C GLU A 349 20.63 -24.28 8.86
N GLU A 350 21.29 -25.44 8.96
CA GLU A 350 22.14 -25.97 7.89
C GLU A 350 21.33 -26.40 6.67
N ASP A 351 20.18 -27.03 6.87
CA ASP A 351 19.29 -27.45 5.79
C ASP A 351 18.72 -26.23 5.04
N THR A 352 18.42 -25.16 5.77
CA THR A 352 17.91 -23.91 5.17
C THR A 352 18.96 -23.23 4.29
N LYS A 353 20.22 -23.20 4.75
CA LYS A 353 21.35 -22.71 3.93
C LYS A 353 21.56 -23.56 2.68
N LEU A 354 21.41 -24.87 2.80
CA LEU A 354 21.59 -25.80 1.69
C LEU A 354 20.51 -25.65 0.62
N MET A 355 19.26 -25.39 1.04
CA MET A 355 18.14 -25.07 0.14
C MET A 355 18.37 -23.76 -0.63
N MET A 356 18.92 -22.73 0.03
CA MET A 356 19.26 -21.46 -0.64
C MET A 356 20.38 -21.64 -1.66
N GLN A 357 21.44 -22.36 -1.30
CA GLN A 357 22.54 -22.67 -2.23
C GLN A 357 22.03 -23.48 -3.42
N PHE A 358 21.10 -24.43 -3.21
CA PHE A 358 20.56 -25.26 -4.28
C PHE A 358 19.71 -24.44 -5.25
N SER A 359 18.90 -23.51 -4.73
CA SER A 359 18.12 -22.58 -5.55
C SER A 359 19.01 -21.68 -6.42
N GLN A 360 20.18 -21.30 -5.90
CA GLN A 360 21.17 -20.55 -6.66
C GLN A 360 21.83 -21.41 -7.75
N LEU A 361 22.16 -22.67 -7.45
CA LEU A 361 22.71 -23.62 -8.42
C LEU A 361 21.74 -23.89 -9.58
N GLU A 362 20.44 -24.07 -9.30
CA GLU A 362 19.40 -24.24 -10.33
C GLU A 362 19.29 -23.03 -11.26
N LYS A 363 19.61 -21.83 -10.76
CA LYS A 363 19.60 -20.60 -11.54
C LYS A 363 20.83 -20.45 -12.41
N ASP A 364 22.00 -20.82 -11.88
CA ASP A 364 23.28 -20.63 -12.54
C ASP A 364 23.59 -21.75 -13.56
N PHE A 365 23.11 -22.97 -13.31
CA PHE A 365 23.36 -24.17 -14.14
C PHE A 365 22.09 -25.04 -14.31
N PRO A 366 21.06 -24.52 -15.00
CA PRO A 366 19.75 -25.19 -15.09
C PRO A 366 19.81 -26.54 -15.81
N ASP A 367 20.60 -26.64 -16.88
CA ASP A 367 20.65 -27.84 -17.73
C ASP A 367 21.45 -28.97 -17.06
N GLU A 368 22.59 -28.63 -16.43
CA GLU A 368 23.42 -29.57 -15.69
C GLU A 368 22.72 -30.06 -14.42
N THR A 369 21.93 -29.19 -13.77
CA THR A 369 21.12 -29.58 -12.61
C THR A 369 19.99 -30.53 -13.02
N ALA A 370 19.31 -30.27 -14.13
CA ALA A 370 18.29 -31.17 -14.67
C ALA A 370 18.87 -32.54 -15.07
N GLN A 371 20.06 -32.54 -15.70
CA GLN A 371 20.77 -33.76 -16.04
C GLN A 371 21.20 -34.55 -14.79
N ALA A 372 21.74 -33.88 -13.77
CA ALA A 372 22.13 -34.51 -12.51
C ALA A 372 20.93 -35.16 -11.79
N LEU A 373 19.78 -34.47 -11.72
CA LEU A 373 18.56 -35.01 -11.11
C LEU A 373 18.03 -36.24 -11.88
N LYS A 374 18.12 -36.22 -13.21
CA LYS A 374 17.73 -37.35 -14.07
C LYS A 374 18.66 -38.55 -13.90
N GLU A 375 19.97 -38.34 -13.87
CA GLU A 375 20.95 -39.41 -13.64
C GLU A 375 20.84 -40.02 -12.24
N MET A 376 20.45 -39.22 -11.25
CA MET A 376 20.25 -39.67 -9.87
C MET A 376 18.86 -40.26 -9.60
N ASN A 377 17.97 -40.27 -10.60
CA ASN A 377 16.59 -40.74 -10.49
C ASN A 377 15.82 -40.09 -9.31
N ILE A 378 16.00 -38.78 -9.11
CA ILE A 378 15.30 -38.02 -8.07
C ILE A 378 14.06 -37.36 -8.70
N PRO A 379 12.83 -37.79 -8.34
CA PRO A 379 11.63 -37.16 -8.85
C PRO A 379 11.38 -35.82 -8.13
N GLY A 380 11.54 -34.72 -8.84
CA GLY A 380 11.23 -33.37 -8.34
C GLY A 380 12.32 -32.76 -7.48
N LYS A 381 11.93 -31.95 -6.48
CA LYS A 381 12.90 -31.22 -5.64
C LYS A 381 13.64 -32.16 -4.68
N PRO A 382 14.98 -32.18 -4.68
CA PRO A 382 15.76 -33.04 -3.80
C PRO A 382 15.55 -32.66 -2.33
N LYS A 383 15.54 -33.66 -1.44
CA LYS A 383 15.57 -33.43 0.02
C LYS A 383 16.94 -32.90 0.47
N PRO A 384 17.07 -32.24 1.64
CA PRO A 384 18.34 -31.66 2.09
C PRO A 384 19.52 -32.63 2.11
N ASN A 385 19.28 -33.89 2.47
CA ASN A 385 20.28 -34.96 2.44
C ASN A 385 20.72 -35.38 1.02
N GLN A 386 19.89 -35.15 0.01
CA GLN A 386 20.18 -35.46 -1.40
C GLN A 386 20.87 -34.29 -2.11
N MET A 387 20.61 -33.05 -1.70
CA MET A 387 21.16 -31.85 -2.34
C MET A 387 22.69 -31.84 -2.39
N LYS A 388 23.38 -32.26 -1.31
CA LYS A 388 24.86 -32.37 -1.29
C LYS A 388 25.40 -33.30 -2.40
N LEU A 389 24.67 -34.37 -2.72
CA LEU A 389 25.04 -35.30 -3.78
C LEU A 389 24.77 -34.71 -5.17
N VAL A 390 23.68 -33.94 -5.31
CA VAL A 390 23.37 -33.22 -6.56
C VAL A 390 24.44 -32.18 -6.86
N PHE A 391 24.88 -31.38 -5.89
CA PHE A 391 25.99 -30.43 -6.05
C PHE A 391 27.25 -31.09 -6.60
N LYS A 392 27.65 -32.22 -6.00
CA LYS A 392 28.85 -32.95 -6.43
C LYS A 392 28.72 -33.44 -7.87
N LYS A 393 27.51 -33.86 -8.26
CA LYS A 393 27.23 -34.40 -9.59
C LYS A 393 27.17 -33.31 -10.66
N VAL A 394 26.58 -32.15 -10.34
CA VAL A 394 26.59 -30.97 -11.22
C VAL A 394 28.01 -30.51 -11.50
N ASN A 395 28.87 -30.41 -10.47
CA ASN A 395 30.27 -30.04 -10.68
C ASN A 395 31.01 -31.04 -11.59
N GLN A 396 30.74 -32.35 -11.46
CA GLN A 396 31.33 -33.35 -12.36
C GLN A 396 30.89 -33.19 -13.82
N ILE A 397 29.65 -32.78 -14.07
CA ILE A 397 29.12 -32.53 -15.42
C ILE A 397 29.76 -31.26 -15.99
N VAL A 398 29.85 -30.19 -15.20
CA VAL A 398 30.48 -28.94 -15.60
C VAL A 398 31.97 -29.13 -15.91
N ASP A 399 32.69 -29.88 -15.08
CA ASP A 399 34.12 -30.18 -15.29
C ASP A 399 34.36 -31.04 -16.55
N GLN A 400 33.42 -31.92 -16.91
CA GLN A 400 33.49 -32.72 -18.14
C GLN A 400 33.20 -31.88 -19.39
N ALA A 401 32.30 -30.90 -19.29
CA ALA A 401 31.97 -30.00 -20.39
C ALA A 401 33.04 -28.93 -20.66
N GLY A 402 33.84 -28.56 -19.65
CA GLY A 402 34.93 -27.57 -19.78
C GLY A 402 36.30 -28.15 -20.17
N GLY A 403 36.41 -29.47 -20.35
CA GLY A 403 37.65 -30.19 -20.67
C GLY A 403 37.82 -30.59 -22.14
N GLU A 404 36.84 -30.27 -23.00
CA GLU A 404 36.92 -30.32 -24.47
C GLU A 404 37.19 -28.93 -25.04
#